data_AF-A0A7Z9DWH6-F1
#
_entry.id   AF-A0A7Z9DWH6-F1
#
_cell.length_a   1.000
_cell.length_b   1.000
_cell.length_c   1.000
_cell.angle_alpha   90.00
_cell.angle_beta   90.00
_cell.angle_gamma   90.00
#
_symmetry.space_group_name_H-M   'P 1'
#
loop_
_entity.id
_entity.type
_entity.pdbx_description
1 polymer ?
#
loop_
_entity_poly.entity_id
_entity_poly.type
_entity_poly.pdbx_seq_one_letter_code
_entity_poly.pdbx_strand_id
1 'polypeptide(L)' 'MFTVLISLFIVGWVAAAVIGTQAYFRGEQTKPIHQRNWNSDSFEQIAQSVTGQETDYSVRIPAYSLDAYASNNLSN' A
#
# COMPACT_ATOMS: atom_id res chain seq x y z
N MET A 1 -21.30 -32.13 10.46
CA MET A 1 -20.10 -32.35 9.63
C MET A 1 -19.86 -31.20 8.66
N PHE A 2 -20.80 -30.88 7.76
CA PHE A 2 -20.63 -29.76 6.81
C PHE A 2 -20.46 -28.38 7.47
N THR A 3 -21.13 -28.10 8.59
CA THR A 3 -20.98 -26.83 9.32
C THR A 3 -19.53 -26.53 9.66
N VAL A 4 -18.80 -27.52 10.19
CA VAL A 4 -17.39 -27.34 10.59
C VAL A 4 -16.50 -27.12 9.37
N LEU A 5 -16.74 -27.86 8.27
CA LEU A 5 -15.99 -27.69 7.03
C LEU A 5 -16.22 -26.31 6.41
N ILE A 6 -17.47 -25.86 6.32
CA ILE A 6 -17.81 -24.54 5.78
C ILE A 6 -17.19 -23.44 6.64
N SER A 7 -17.31 -23.54 7.97
CA SER A 7 -16.68 -22.59 8.89
C SER A 7 -15.16 -22.53 8.71
N LEU A 8 -14.50 -23.68 8.56
CA LEU A 8 -13.06 -23.75 8.33
C LEU A 8 -12.65 -22.99 7.06
N PHE A 9 -13.37 -23.20 5.95
CA PHE A 9 -13.07 -22.51 4.70
C PHE A 9 -13.34 -21.01 4.76
N ILE A 10 -14.44 -20.58 5.42
CA ILE A 10 -14.73 -19.15 5.60
C ILE A 10 -13.62 -18.49 6.44
N VAL A 11 -13.26 -19.08 7.57
CA VAL A 11 -12.21 -18.53 8.44
C VAL A 11 -10.86 -18.51 7.73
N GLY A 12 -10.49 -19.59 7.04
CA GLY A 12 -9.25 -19.66 6.26
C GLY A 12 -9.20 -18.62 5.15
N TRP A 13 -10.31 -18.41 4.45
CA TRP A 13 -10.41 -17.39 3.41
C TRP A 13 -10.30 -15.97 3.97
N VAL A 14 -11.01 -15.68 5.08
CA VAL A 14 -10.90 -14.38 5.77
C VAL A 14 -9.46 -14.14 6.23
N ALA A 15 -8.81 -15.14 6.83
CA ALA A 15 -7.41 -15.02 7.25
C ALA A 15 -6.49 -14.72 6.08
N ALA A 16 -6.64 -15.42 4.95
CA ALA A 16 -5.85 -15.17 3.74
C ALA A 16 -6.09 -13.77 3.17
N ALA A 17 -7.33 -13.30 3.13
CA ALA A 17 -7.67 -11.96 2.66
C ALA A 17 -7.05 -10.86 3.54
N VAL A 18 -7.12 -11.02 4.87
CA VAL A 18 -6.52 -10.08 5.83
C VAL A 18 -4.99 -10.05 5.66
N ILE A 19 -4.34 -11.22 5.66
CA ILE A 19 -2.88 -11.31 5.53
C ILE A 19 -2.41 -10.76 4.18
N GLY A 20 -3.11 -11.09 3.08
CA GLY A 20 -2.78 -10.56 1.76
C GLY A 20 -2.90 -9.05 1.68
N THR A 21 -3.93 -8.48 2.29
CA THR A 21 -4.13 -7.02 2.35
C THR A 21 -3.01 -6.35 3.15
N GLN A 22 -2.65 -6.91 4.32
CA GLN A 22 -1.50 -6.45 5.11
C GLN A 22 -0.20 -6.47 4.30
N ALA A 23 0.08 -7.59 3.64
CA ALA A 23 1.31 -7.77 2.87
C ALA A 23 1.40 -6.80 1.69
N TYR A 24 0.28 -6.55 0.99
CA TYR A 24 0.22 -5.59 -0.10
C TYR A 24 0.61 -4.18 0.37
N PHE A 25 -0.06 -3.65 1.40
CA PHE A 25 0.21 -2.28 1.86
C PHE A 25 1.62 -2.14 2.44
N ARG A 26 2.11 -3.11 3.22
CA ARG A 26 3.51 -3.07 3.71
C ARG A 26 4.53 -3.10 2.57
N GLY A 27 4.24 -3.84 1.50
CA GLY A 27 5.06 -3.83 0.29
C GLY A 27 5.04 -2.47 -0.40
N GLU A 28 3.86 -1.85 -0.52
CA GLU A 28 3.70 -0.51 -1.10
C GLU A 28 4.40 0.59 -0.28
N GLN A 29 4.41 0.47 1.05
CA GLN A 29 5.11 1.41 1.95
C GLN A 29 6.64 1.33 1.83
N THR A 30 7.19 0.19 1.41
CA THR A 30 8.65 -0.03 1.31
C THR A 30 9.19 0.04 -0.11
N LYS A 31 8.34 -0.18 -1.12
CA LYS A 31 8.81 -0.18 -2.52
C LYS A 31 9.30 1.21 -2.95
N PRO A 32 10.30 1.25 -3.86
CA PRO A 32 10.62 2.48 -4.57
C PRO A 32 9.42 2.99 -5.37
N ILE A 33 9.15 4.30 -5.27
CA ILE A 33 8.00 4.93 -5.93
C ILE A 33 8.41 6.12 -6.80
N HIS A 34 7.52 6.51 -7.71
CA HIS A 34 7.67 7.71 -8.51
C HIS A 34 7.44 8.95 -7.64
N GLN A 35 8.09 10.08 -8.00
CA GLN A 35 7.98 11.35 -7.27
C GLN A 35 6.53 11.83 -7.09
N ARG A 36 5.67 11.68 -8.10
CA ARG A 36 4.22 12.00 -7.99
C ARG A 36 3.45 11.25 -6.91
N ASN A 37 3.90 10.05 -6.55
CA ASN A 37 3.24 9.22 -5.55
C ASN A 37 3.87 9.42 -4.16
N TRP A 38 4.87 10.29 -4.05
CA TRP A 38 5.64 10.50 -2.82
C TRP A 38 4.80 11.11 -1.71
N ASN A 39 4.02 12.13 -2.05
CA ASN A 39 3.13 12.84 -1.13
C ASN A 39 1.66 12.47 -1.41
N SER A 40 1.32 11.19 -1.26
CA SER A 40 -0.07 10.73 -1.38
C SER A 40 -0.69 10.53 0.00
N ASP A 41 -1.30 11.59 0.53
CA ASP A 41 -1.94 11.57 1.86
C ASP A 41 -3.06 10.53 1.95
N SER A 42 -3.81 10.34 0.86
CA SER A 42 -4.88 9.34 0.79
C SER A 42 -4.34 7.91 0.86
N PHE A 43 -3.22 7.63 0.20
CA PHE A 43 -2.55 6.35 0.32
C PHE A 43 -2.05 6.14 1.75
N GLU A 44 -1.42 7.15 2.35
CA GLU A 44 -0.87 7.05 3.71
C GLU A 44 -1.96 6.74 4.74
N GLN A 45 -3.07 7.46 4.68
CA GLN A 45 -4.19 7.24 5.59
C GLN A 45 -4.76 5.82 5.49
N ILE A 46 -4.92 5.31 4.26
CA ILE A 46 -5.42 3.95 4.05
C ILE A 46 -4.36 2.92 4.51
N ALA A 47 -3.10 3.12 4.13
CA ALA A 47 -2.01 2.23 4.49
C ALA A 47 -1.88 2.11 6.00
N GLN A 48 -1.85 3.22 6.73
CA GLN A 48 -1.81 3.24 8.19
C GLN A 48 -3.06 2.57 8.81
N SER A 49 -4.25 2.80 8.26
CA SER A 49 -5.49 2.16 8.75
C SER A 49 -5.48 0.64 8.58
N VAL A 50 -4.81 0.14 7.54
CA VAL A 50 -4.65 -1.28 7.29
C VAL A 50 -3.51 -1.82 8.14
N THR A 51 -2.29 -1.32 7.99
CA THR A 51 -1.07 -1.93 8.52
C THR A 51 -0.78 -1.58 9.98
N GLY A 52 -1.42 -0.53 10.50
CA GLY A 52 -1.13 0.06 11.80
C GLY A 52 0.22 0.77 11.87
N GLN A 53 0.87 1.00 10.72
CA GLN A 53 2.20 1.59 10.63
C GLN A 53 2.21 2.73 9.62
N GLU A 54 2.85 3.83 10.00
CA GLU A 54 3.16 4.93 9.08
C GLU A 54 4.26 4.50 8.11
N THR A 55 4.27 5.09 6.92
CA THR A 55 5.32 4.91 5.94
C THR A 55 6.61 5.55 6.44
N ASP A 56 7.66 4.74 6.57
CA ASP A 56 8.99 5.23 6.87
C ASP A 56 9.68 5.75 5.60
N TYR A 57 9.65 7.07 5.43
CA TYR A 57 10.29 7.77 4.30
C TYR A 57 11.83 7.83 4.40
N SER A 58 12.44 7.35 5.49
CA SER A 58 13.90 7.17 5.56
C SER A 58 14.38 5.93 4.80
N VAL A 59 13.51 4.94 4.63
CA VAL A 59 13.82 3.68 3.93
C VAL A 59 13.11 3.55 2.58
N ARG A 60 12.00 4.26 2.37
CA ARG A 60 11.39 4.41 1.04
C ARG A 60 12.26 5.37 0.22
N ILE A 61 12.67 5.00 -0.98
CA ILE A 61 13.56 5.83 -1.82
C ILE A 61 12.87 6.09 -3.17
N PRO A 62 12.92 7.31 -3.74
CA PRO A 62 12.37 7.56 -5.06
C PRO A 62 13.09 6.71 -6.10
N ALA A 63 12.34 5.96 -6.91
CA ALA A 63 12.91 5.09 -7.95
C ALA A 63 13.52 5.91 -9.10
N TYR A 64 12.93 7.05 -9.41
CA TYR A 64 13.30 7.92 -10.52
C TYR A 64 13.10 9.38 -10.12
N SER A 65 14.12 10.22 -10.36
CA SER A 65 14.09 11.66 -10.10
C SER A 65 13.34 12.46 -11.17
N LEU A 66 13.15 11.87 -12.35
CA LEU A 66 12.43 12.47 -13.47
C LEU A 66 10.98 11.97 -13.50
N ASP A 67 10.04 12.89 -13.28
CA ASP A 67 8.63 12.64 -13.55
C ASP A 67 8.29 13.16 -14.95
N ALA A 68 8.17 12.23 -15.92
CA ALA A 68 7.82 12.56 -17.30
C ALA A 68 6.43 13.21 -17.45
N TYR A 69 5.61 13.15 -16.40
CA TYR A 69 4.28 13.74 -16.36
C TYR A 69 4.19 14.95 -15.42
N ALA A 70 5.29 15.38 -14.81
CA ALA A 70 5.32 16.65 -14.10
C ALA A 70 5.10 17.77 -15.13
N SER A 71 3.87 18.29 -15.20
CA SER A 71 3.59 19.45 -16.03
C SER A 71 4.28 20.66 -15.41
N ASN A 72 5.42 21.05 -15.97
CA ASN A 72 5.94 22.40 -15.81
C ASN A 72 4.96 23.35 -16.51
N ASN A 73 3.88 23.73 -15.83
CA ASN A 73 3.13 24.93 -16.18
C ASN A 73 4.05 26.13 -15.92
N LEU A 74 4.98 26.35 -16.85
CA LEU A 74 5.76 27.57 -16.96
C LEU A 74 4.77 28.65 -17.39
N SER A 75 4.18 29.35 -16.42
CA SER A 75 3.56 30.63 -16.67
C SER A 75 4.65 31.60 -17.12
N ASN A 76 4.48 32.19 -18.30
CA ASN A 76 5.21 33.39 -18.75
C ASN A 76 4.78 34.61 -17.92
#